data_AF-A0A2H9Q8I9-F1
#
_entry.id   AF-A0A2H9Q8I9-F1
#
_cell.length_a   1.000
_cell.length_b   1.000
_cell.length_c   1.000
_cell.angle_alpha   90.00
_cell.angle_beta   90.00
_cell.angle_gamma   90.00
#
_symmetry.space_group_name_H-M   'P 1'
#
loop_
_entity.id
_entity.type
_entity.pdbx_description
1 polymer ?
#
loop_
_entity_poly.entity_id
_entity_poly.type
_entity_poly.pdbx_seq_one_letter_code
_entity_poly.pdbx_strand_id
1 'polypeptide(L)' 'VGAAPSECVVVDDTQRILDDAKTFGFNTILYENTKQLVKDLETLGVRA' A
#
# COMPACT_ATOMS: atom_id res chain seq x y z
N VAL A 1 -13.20 14.36 9.39
CA VAL A 1 -12.60 13.10 9.91
C VAL A 1 -11.79 12.49 8.79
N GLY A 2 -10.55 12.10 9.04
CA GLY A 2 -9.68 11.40 8.09
C GLY A 2 -9.38 9.99 8.58
N ALA A 3 -8.95 9.11 7.67
CA ALA A 3 -8.50 7.76 8.02
C ALA A 3 -7.12 7.80 8.70
N ALA A 4 -6.88 6.89 9.64
CA ALA A 4 -5.55 6.73 10.22
C ALA A 4 -4.60 6.09 9.18
N PRO A 5 -3.29 6.41 9.20
CA PRO A 5 -2.32 5.79 8.28
C PRO A 5 -2.36 4.25 8.28
N SER A 6 -2.57 3.64 9.44
CA SER A 6 -2.69 2.18 9.60
C SER A 6 -3.91 1.57 8.90
N GLU A 7 -4.94 2.38 8.60
CA GLU A 7 -6.15 1.98 7.88
C GLU A 7 -6.00 2.20 6.36
N CYS A 8 -4.86 2.74 5.91
CA CYS A 8 -4.59 3.09 4.53
C CYS A 8 -3.50 2.20 3.93
N VAL A 9 -3.54 2.06 2.61
CA VAL A 9 -2.50 1.41 1.79
C VAL A 9 -1.99 2.43 0.77
N VAL A 10 -0.68 2.64 0.72
CA VAL A 10 -0.01 3.45 -0.30
C VAL A 10 0.54 2.52 -1.38
N VAL A 11 0.17 2.78 -2.63
CA VAL A 11 0.64 2.04 -3.81
C VAL A 11 1.40 3.00 -4.69
N ASP A 12 2.68 2.72 -4.94
CA ASP A 12 3.58 3.56 -5.74
C ASP A 12 4.62 2.66 -6.41
N ASP A 13 5.16 3.07 -7.57
CA ASP A 13 6.18 2.32 -8.31
C ASP A 13 7.61 2.69 -7.87
N THR A 14 7.74 3.68 -6.97
CA THR A 14 9.02 4.19 -6.48
C THR A 14 9.27 3.80 -5.02
N GLN A 15 10.28 2.94 -4.79
CA GLN A 15 10.63 2.45 -3.45
C GLN A 15 10.85 3.56 -2.41
N ARG A 16 11.51 4.66 -2.79
CA ARG A 16 11.79 5.78 -1.89
C ARG A 16 10.52 6.40 -1.29
N ILE A 17 9.44 6.50 -2.06
CA ILE A 17 8.16 7.04 -1.58
C ILE A 17 7.54 6.10 -0.54
N LEU A 18 7.66 4.79 -0.76
CA LEU A 18 7.13 3.78 0.14
C LEU A 18 7.93 3.68 1.43
N ASP A 19 9.24 3.88 1.38
CA ASP A 19 10.08 3.95 2.57
C ASP A 19 9.62 5.10 3.46
N ASP A 20 9.41 6.28 2.89
CA ASP A 20 8.84 7.44 3.61
C ASP A 20 7.46 7.10 4.17
N ALA A 21 6.56 6.52 3.36
CA ALA A 21 5.20 6.16 3.80
C ALA A 21 5.19 5.15 4.97
N LYS A 22 6.10 4.16 4.98
CA LYS A 22 6.24 3.23 6.11
C LYS A 22 6.61 3.95 7.40
N THR A 23 7.45 4.99 7.34
CA THR A 23 7.80 5.77 8.55
C THR A 23 6.60 6.46 9.19
N PHE A 24 5.57 6.77 8.40
CA PHE A 24 4.31 7.37 8.88
C PHE A 24 3.26 6.31 9.29
N GLY A 25 3.57 5.02 9.22
CA GLY A 25 2.69 3.93 9.65
C GLY A 25 1.68 3.47 8.61
N PHE A 26 1.89 3.79 7.33
CA PHE A 26 1.07 3.25 6.24
C PHE A 26 1.43 1.80 5.92
N ASN A 27 0.43 1.02 5.50
CA ASN A 27 0.71 -0.17 4.71
C ASN A 27 1.17 0.27 3.32
N THR A 28 2.10 -0.46 2.69
CA THR A 28 2.69 -0.04 1.42
C THR A 28 2.82 -1.21 0.46
N ILE A 29 2.58 -0.96 -0.84
CA ILE A 29 2.79 -1.92 -1.92
C ILE A 29 3.68 -1.25 -2.98
N LEU A 30 4.80 -1.90 -3.32
CA LEU A 30 5.59 -1.53 -4.49
C LEU A 30 4.88 -2.08 -5.72
N TYR A 31 4.46 -1.19 -6.61
CA TYR A 31 3.75 -1.57 -7.82
C TYR A 31 4.73 -2.08 -8.88
N GLU A 32 4.55 -3.33 -9.31
CA GLU A 32 5.29 -3.89 -10.45
C GLU A 32 4.37 -4.14 -11.65
N ASN A 33 3.15 -4.63 -11.39
CA ASN A 33 2.13 -4.89 -12.40
C ASN A 33 0.78 -5.17 -11.74
N THR A 34 -0.30 -5.12 -12.52
CA THR A 34 -1.68 -5.31 -12.03
C THR A 34 -1.90 -6.67 -11.36
N LYS A 35 -1.28 -7.75 -11.86
CA LYS A 35 -1.48 -9.10 -11.30
C LYS A 35 -0.87 -9.22 -9.90
N GLN A 36 0.29 -8.60 -9.66
CA GLN A 36 0.90 -8.53 -8.34
C GLN A 36 0.08 -7.65 -7.40
N LEU A 37 -0.32 -6.45 -7.85
CA LEU A 37 -1.13 -5.54 -7.04
C LEU A 37 -2.41 -6.20 -6.51
N VAL A 38 -3.14 -6.92 -7.35
CA VAL A 38 -4.38 -7.61 -6.93
C VAL A 38 -4.10 -8.62 -5.81
N LYS A 39 -3.06 -9.45 -5.94
CA LYS A 39 -2.69 -10.44 -4.92
C LYS A 39 -2.26 -9.80 -3.60
N ASP A 40 -1.53 -8.70 -3.69
CA ASP A 40 -1.03 -8.01 -2.50
C ASP A 40 -2.18 -7.31 -1.75
N LEU A 41 -3.13 -6.73 -2.47
CA LEU A 41 -4.37 -6.19 -1.91
C LEU A 41 -5.23 -7.29 -1.25
N GLU A 42 -5.38 -8.44 -1.90
CA GLU A 42 -6.10 -9.59 -1.34
C GLU A 42 -5.47 -10.09 -0.03
N THR A 43 -4.13 -10.09 0.05
CA THR A 43 -3.37 -10.47 1.26
C THR A 43 -3.62 -9.50 2.41
N LEU A 44 -3.89 -8.23 2.12
CA LEU A 44 -4.30 -7.21 3.08
C LEU A 44 -5.81 -7.27 3.42
N GLY A 45 -6.55 -8.22 2.85
CA GLY A 45 -7.99 -8.35 3.04
C GLY A 45 -8.83 -7.36 2.22
N VAL A 46 -8.21 -6.61 1.31
CA VAL A 46 -8.92 -5.71 0.38
C VAL A 46 -9.55 -6.57 -0.71
N ARG A 47 -10.87 -6.45 -0.87
CA ARG A 47 -11.67 -7.19 -1.86
C ARG A 47 -12.42 -6.21 -2.75
N ALA A 48 -12.65 -6.60 -4.01
CA ALA A 48 -13.50 -5.88 -4.95
C ALA A 48 -14.98 -5.93 -4.56
#